data_AF-A0AAW6Q7V4-F1
#
_entry.id   AF-A0AAW6Q7V4-F1
#
_cell.length_a   1.000
_cell.length_b   1.000
_cell.length_c   1.000
_cell.angle_alpha   90.00
_cell.angle_beta   90.00
_cell.angle_gamma   90.00
#
_symmetry.space_group_name_H-M   'P 1'
#
loop_
_entity.id
_entity.type
_entity.pdbx_description
1 polymer ?
#
loop_
_entity_poly.entity_id
_entity_poly.type
_entity_poly.pdbx_seq_one_letter_code
_entity_poly.pdbx_strand_id
1 'polypeptide(L)'
;NEPKEPGDKVKVDDPNKLTDSEKSEVVKAVEDANKDENGKSTLPEGSKVTVGDNGDVTVTYPDGSKDTIPGDKVVEGKSDADKNEPKEPGDK
;
A
#
# COMPACT_ATOMS: atom_id res chain seq x y z
N ASN A 1 11.90 -13.12 7.41
CA ASN A 1 11.60 -12.31 6.22
C ASN A 1 10.69 -11.18 6.65
N GLU A 2 11.26 -10.02 6.93
CA GLU A 2 10.46 -8.84 7.25
C GLU A 2 9.88 -8.24 5.96
N PRO A 3 8.68 -7.65 6.01
CA PRO A 3 8.07 -7.06 4.84
C PRO A 3 8.73 -5.70 4.57
N LYS A 4 9.06 -5.45 3.31
CA LYS A 4 9.67 -4.19 2.89
C LYS A 4 8.62 -3.10 2.81
N GLU A 5 9.00 -1.91 3.28
CA GLU A 5 8.23 -0.69 3.04
C GLU A 5 8.26 -0.33 1.54
N PRO A 6 7.15 0.14 0.97
CA PRO A 6 7.17 0.69 -0.38
C PRO A 6 7.99 1.96 -0.45
N GLY A 7 8.73 2.13 -1.56
CA GLY A 7 9.57 3.30 -1.79
C GLY A 7 8.77 4.58 -1.98
N ASP A 8 7.61 4.47 -2.62
CA ASP A 8 6.68 5.58 -2.86
C ASP A 8 5.40 5.40 -2.05
N LYS A 9 4.94 6.50 -1.42
CA LYS A 9 3.69 6.51 -0.66
C LYS A 9 2.48 6.68 -1.59
N VAL A 10 1.41 5.98 -1.27
CA VAL A 10 0.11 6.10 -1.94
C VAL A 10 -0.59 7.36 -1.45
N LYS A 11 -0.95 8.24 -2.39
CA LYS A 11 -1.69 9.47 -2.09
C LYS A 11 -3.17 9.17 -1.83
N VAL A 12 -3.64 9.43 -0.61
CA VAL A 12 -5.01 9.16 -0.17
C VAL A 12 -5.73 10.44 0.23
N ASP A 13 -7.05 10.45 0.14
CA ASP A 13 -7.88 11.60 0.51
C ASP A 13 -7.96 11.77 2.04
N ASP A 14 -8.07 10.66 2.78
CA ASP A 14 -8.02 10.62 4.25
C ASP A 14 -7.16 9.43 4.74
N PRO A 15 -5.94 9.69 5.26
CA PRO A 15 -5.05 8.65 5.78
C PRO A 15 -5.63 7.80 6.91
N ASN A 16 -6.63 8.29 7.64
CA ASN A 16 -7.25 7.54 8.73
C ASN A 16 -8.47 6.75 8.27
N LYS A 17 -8.90 6.92 7.01
CA LYS A 17 -10.11 6.32 6.46
C LYS A 17 -9.99 6.08 4.96
N LEU A 18 -9.14 5.13 4.60
CA LEU A 18 -8.96 4.69 3.23
C LEU A 18 -10.25 4.06 2.67
N THR A 19 -10.57 4.45 1.46
CA THR A 19 -11.54 3.77 0.60
C THR A 19 -11.00 2.43 0.11
N ASP A 20 -11.88 1.54 -0.35
CA ASP A 20 -11.47 0.23 -0.89
C ASP A 20 -10.53 0.37 -2.11
N SER A 21 -10.70 1.44 -2.89
CA SER A 21 -9.79 1.78 -3.99
C SER A 21 -8.39 2.10 -3.48
N GLU A 22 -8.27 2.99 -2.50
CA GLU A 22 -6.98 3.37 -1.92
C GLU A 22 -6.30 2.19 -1.22
N LYS A 23 -7.07 1.35 -0.51
CA LYS A 23 -6.55 0.10 0.06
C LYS A 23 -5.97 -0.82 -1.00
N SER A 24 -6.62 -0.94 -2.16
CA SER A 24 -6.10 -1.74 -3.27
C SER A 24 -4.77 -1.19 -3.81
N GLU A 25 -4.63 0.14 -3.90
CA GLU A 25 -3.37 0.78 -4.30
C GLU A 25 -2.27 0.53 -3.26
N VAL A 26 -2.59 0.62 -1.97
CA VAL A 26 -1.69 0.31 -0.86
C VAL A 26 -1.23 -1.15 -0.90
N VAL A 27 -2.15 -2.11 -1.08
CA VAL A 27 -1.80 -3.53 -1.25
C VAL A 27 -0.82 -3.69 -2.41
N LYS A 28 -1.12 -3.09 -3.56
CA LYS A 28 -0.29 -3.20 -4.76
C LYS A 28 1.10 -2.60 -4.53
N ALA A 29 1.20 -1.43 -3.91
CA ALA A 29 2.48 -0.78 -3.60
C ALA A 29 3.35 -1.68 -2.69
N VAL A 30 2.75 -2.27 -1.66
CA VAL A 30 3.44 -3.19 -0.76
C VAL A 30 3.85 -4.47 -1.49
N GLU A 31 2.97 -5.07 -2.28
CA GLU A 31 3.30 -6.25 -3.07
C GLU A 31 4.45 -5.98 -4.04
N ASP A 32 4.42 -4.84 -4.75
CA ASP A 32 5.48 -4.44 -5.68
C ASP A 32 6.81 -4.20 -4.96
N ALA A 33 6.81 -3.55 -3.81
CA ALA A 33 8.00 -3.36 -2.97
C ALA A 33 8.58 -4.68 -2.43
N ASN A 34 7.73 -5.68 -2.27
CA ASN A 34 8.08 -7.01 -1.81
C ASN A 34 8.31 -8.00 -2.95
N LYS A 35 8.42 -7.56 -4.21
CA LYS A 35 8.86 -8.43 -5.32
C LYS A 35 10.37 -8.37 -5.51
N ASP A 36 10.93 -9.46 -6.02
CA ASP A 36 12.30 -9.51 -6.53
C ASP A 36 12.36 -8.96 -7.97
N GLU A 37 13.56 -8.92 -8.55
CA GLU A 37 13.80 -8.49 -9.93
C GLU A 37 13.04 -9.30 -11.00
N ASN A 38 12.55 -10.50 -10.64
CA ASN A 38 11.79 -11.39 -11.50
C ASN A 38 10.27 -11.28 -11.26
N GLY A 39 9.83 -10.36 -10.40
CA GLY A 39 8.42 -10.18 -10.05
C GLY A 39 7.89 -11.21 -9.06
N LYS A 40 8.75 -12.04 -8.44
CA LYS A 40 8.35 -13.02 -7.43
C LYS A 40 8.34 -12.38 -6.05
N SER A 41 7.31 -12.68 -5.26
CA SER A 41 7.26 -12.22 -3.87
C SER A 41 8.48 -12.73 -3.07
N THR A 42 9.13 -11.81 -2.37
CA THR A 42 10.19 -12.03 -1.39
C THR A 42 9.62 -12.45 -0.02
N LEU A 43 8.31 -12.29 0.18
CA LEU A 43 7.61 -12.82 1.34
C LEU A 43 7.51 -14.35 1.24
N PRO A 44 7.45 -15.07 2.37
CA PRO A 44 7.17 -16.49 2.39
C PRO A 44 5.90 -16.85 1.62
N GLU A 45 5.91 -18.00 0.94
CA GLU A 45 4.73 -18.49 0.23
C GLU A 45 3.57 -18.73 1.22
N GLY A 46 2.36 -18.29 0.87
CA GLY A 46 1.21 -18.32 1.78
C GLY A 46 1.10 -17.11 2.72
N SER A 47 2.00 -16.14 2.63
CA SER A 47 1.84 -14.86 3.33
C SER A 47 0.62 -14.12 2.81
N LYS A 48 -0.11 -13.46 3.71
CA LYS A 48 -1.29 -12.66 3.39
C LYS A 48 -1.08 -11.20 3.77
N VAL A 49 -1.27 -10.30 2.81
CA VAL A 49 -1.23 -8.85 3.04
C VAL A 49 -2.66 -8.36 3.28
N THR A 50 -2.86 -7.53 4.30
CA THR A 50 -4.14 -6.90 4.62
C THR A 50 -3.91 -5.44 4.99
N VAL A 51 -4.85 -4.57 4.61
CA VAL A 51 -4.75 -3.12 4.85
C VAL A 51 -5.90 -2.69 5.74
N GLY A 52 -5.59 -1.99 6.83
CA GLY A 52 -6.53 -1.38 7.74
C GLY A 52 -7.17 -0.12 7.16
N ASP A 53 -8.24 0.36 7.78
CA ASP A 53 -8.89 1.62 7.39
C ASP A 53 -7.97 2.83 7.54
N ASN A 54 -6.98 2.76 8.42
CA ASN A 54 -5.98 3.79 8.66
C ASN A 54 -4.70 3.65 7.80
N GLY A 55 -4.72 2.76 6.80
CA GLY A 55 -3.58 2.52 5.93
C GLY A 55 -2.51 1.60 6.52
N ASP A 56 -2.63 1.16 7.76
CA ASP A 56 -1.71 0.17 8.34
C ASP A 56 -1.77 -1.13 7.55
N VAL A 57 -0.60 -1.68 7.22
CA VAL A 57 -0.51 -2.90 6.43
C VAL A 57 -0.04 -4.02 7.35
N THR A 58 -0.88 -5.03 7.54
CA THR A 58 -0.53 -6.23 8.29
C THR A 58 -0.21 -7.37 7.34
N VAL A 59 1.00 -7.93 7.47
CA VAL A 59 1.43 -9.14 6.78
C VAL A 59 1.33 -10.30 7.76
N THR A 60 0.47 -11.28 7.45
CA THR A 60 0.33 -12.52 8.23
C THR A 60 1.08 -13.64 7.52
N TYR A 61 2.00 -14.28 8.25
CA TYR A 61 2.83 -15.36 7.73
C TYR A 61 2.21 -16.73 7.98
N PRO A 62 2.60 -17.76 7.21
CA PRO A 62 2.09 -19.11 7.39
C PRO A 62 2.47 -19.76 8.73
N ASP A 63 3.52 -19.26 9.40
CA ASP A 63 3.91 -19.68 10.75
C ASP A 63 3.05 -19.05 11.87
N GLY A 64 2.10 -18.18 11.51
CA GLY A 64 1.21 -17.47 12.41
C GLY A 64 1.79 -16.16 12.98
N SER A 65 3.05 -15.84 12.67
CA SER A 65 3.64 -14.54 12.99
C SER A 65 3.01 -13.44 12.13
N LYS A 66 3.16 -12.19 12.60
CA LYS A 66 2.58 -11.02 11.95
C LYS A 66 3.56 -9.87 12.04
N ASP A 67 3.72 -9.18 10.93
CA ASP A 67 4.41 -7.89 10.87
C ASP A 67 3.42 -6.80 10.45
N THR A 68 3.70 -5.58 10.89
CA THR A 68 2.87 -4.41 10.59
C THR A 68 3.74 -3.31 10.05
N ILE A 69 3.42 -2.84 8.84
CA ILE A 69 3.97 -1.63 8.27
C ILE A 69 3.02 -0.48 8.65
N PRO A 70 3.48 0.51 9.41
CA PRO A 70 2.67 1.66 9.77
C PRO A 70 2.15 2.41 8.54
N GLY A 71 0.89 2.85 8.57
CA GLY A 71 0.24 3.54 7.47
C GLY A 71 0.97 4.81 7.06
N ASP A 72 1.60 5.54 7.99
CA ASP A 72 2.40 6.73 7.67
C ASP A 72 3.65 6.46 6.81
N LYS A 73 4.08 5.20 6.71
CA LYS A 73 5.13 4.76 5.79
C LYS A 73 4.61 4.43 4.40
N VAL A 74 3.32 4.16 4.27
CA VAL A 74 2.72 3.64 3.04
C VAL A 74 1.78 4.63 2.38
N VAL A 75 1.08 5.44 3.15
CA VAL A 75 0.14 6.44 2.66
C VAL A 75 0.59 7.85 3.02
N GLU A 76 0.20 8.78 2.17
CA GLU A 76 0.35 10.21 2.39
C GLU A 76 -0.98 10.88 2.10
N GLY A 77 -1.44 11.71 3.02
CA GLY A 77 -2.66 12.50 2.81
C GLY A 77 -2.42 13.52 1.71
N LYS A 78 -3.32 13.60 0.73
CA LYS A 78 -3.29 14.64 -0.28
C LYS A 78 -3.37 16.00 0.39
N SER A 79 -2.37 16.83 0.15
CA SER A 79 -2.45 18.26 0.44
C SER A 79 -3.59 18.87 -0.37
N ASP A 80 -4.19 19.97 0.07
CA ASP A 80 -5.22 20.66 -0.73
C ASP A 80 -4.69 21.12 -2.11
N ALA A 81 -3.37 21.19 -2.29
CA ALA A 81 -2.71 21.42 -3.58
C ALA A 81 -2.79 20.21 -4.54
N ASP A 82 -2.83 18.97 -4.04
CA ASP A 82 -2.88 17.74 -4.83
C ASP A 82 -4.30 17.40 -5.32
N LYS A 83 -5.34 18.04 -4.77
CA LYS A 83 -6.73 17.90 -5.28
C LYS A 83 -6.96 18.57 -6.64
N ASN A 84 -5.97 19.34 -7.13
CA ASN A 84 -5.99 20.02 -8.42
C ASN A 84 -5.07 19.34 -9.45
N GLU A 85 -4.94 18.02 -9.45
CA GLU A 85 -4.60 17.32 -10.70
C GLU A 85 -5.90 17.23 -11.52
N PRO A 86 -6.04 17.97 -12.64
CA PRO A 86 -7.12 17.70 -13.56
C PRO A 86 -6.92 16.25 -13.99
N LYS A 87 -7.91 15.39 -13.73
CA LYS A 87 -8.06 14.20 -14.56
C LYS A 87 -8.16 14.74 -15.98
N GLU A 88 -7.08 14.62 -16.73
CA GLU A 88 -7.03 15.00 -18.13
C GLU A 88 -8.31 14.47 -18.77
N PRO A 89 -9.23 15.32 -19.28
CA PRO A 89 -10.38 14.82 -19.99
C PRO A 89 -9.80 14.19 -21.24
N GLY A 90 -9.86 12.86 -21.33
CA GLY A 90 -9.44 12.11 -22.51
C GLY A 90 -9.94 12.85 -23.75
N ASP A 91 -9.00 13.40 -24.50
CA ASP A 91 -9.28 14.20 -25.68
C ASP A 91 -10.03 13.33 -26.71
N LYS A 92 -10.92 14.00 -27.44
CA LYS A 92 -11.98 13.48 -28.32
C LYS A 92 -11.60 12.39 -29.32
#